data_AF-A0A1U7IQM7-F1
#
_entry.id   AF-A0A1U7IQM7-F1
#
_cell.length_a   1.000
_cell.length_b   1.000
_cell.length_c   1.000
_cell.angle_alpha   90.00
_cell.angle_beta   90.00
_cell.angle_gamma   90.00
#
_symmetry.space_group_name_H-M   'P 1'
#
loop_
_entity.id
_entity.type
_entity.pdbx_description
1 polymer ?
#
loop_
_entity_poly.entity_id
_entity_poly.type
_entity_poly.pdbx_seq_one_letter_code
_entity_poly.pdbx_strand_id
1 'polypeptide(L)'
;MGISRDVVINKYGAAINVFTVAGGIALAGQPLSNALFVLDGDVFITNEEKEIKIKKVLTGDDPKVKNLIDPILTSMVQFNLPQNISPEKKIPPENFIFDCVRNLTNQSDLENEEIRKLTSDIVNAGDHHNLVKRLVEQLGLSEEIVLNRLIRAASQSSNWLNFSDPVRSWLEAKKTELHLG
;
A
#
# COMPACT_ATOMS: atom_id res chain seq x y z
N MET A 1 14.01 7.20 -7.36
CA MET A 1 13.07 8.34 -7.30
C MET A 1 13.69 9.58 -6.63
N GLY A 2 14.49 9.45 -5.55
CA GLY A 2 15.28 10.58 -5.00
C GLY A 2 14.50 11.56 -4.10
N ILE A 3 13.17 11.53 -4.18
CA ILE A 3 12.23 12.43 -3.49
C ILE A 3 11.91 12.05 -2.03
N SER A 4 12.59 11.07 -1.43
CA SER A 4 12.24 10.60 -0.08
C SER A 4 12.38 11.69 0.99
N ARG A 5 13.24 12.68 0.75
CA ARG A 5 13.42 13.85 1.62
C ARG A 5 12.26 14.86 1.54
N ASP A 6 11.49 14.81 0.47
CA ASP A 6 10.42 15.75 0.14
C ASP A 6 9.02 15.16 0.46
N VAL A 7 8.99 13.94 1.00
CA VAL A 7 7.75 13.20 1.32
C VAL A 7 7.69 12.94 2.83
N VAL A 8 6.56 13.31 3.43
CA VAL A 8 6.24 12.95 4.83
C VAL A 8 5.21 11.82 4.82
N ILE A 9 5.54 10.69 5.41
CA ILE A 9 4.67 9.51 5.49
C ILE A 9 4.00 9.47 6.86
N ASN A 10 2.66 9.53 6.88
CA ASN A 10 1.85 9.41 8.09
C ASN A 10 1.01 8.13 8.03
N LYS A 11 1.05 7.33 9.10
CA LYS A 11 0.22 6.12 9.23
C LYS A 11 -1.10 6.46 9.92
N TYR A 12 -2.22 6.04 9.35
CA TYR A 12 -3.57 6.24 9.90
C TYR A 12 -4.17 4.99 10.55
N GLY A 13 -3.43 3.88 10.59
CA GLY A 13 -3.90 2.60 11.12
C GLY A 13 -4.88 1.93 10.16
N ALA A 14 -6.08 1.61 10.63
CA ALA A 14 -7.08 0.91 9.82
C ALA A 14 -7.44 1.68 8.54
N ALA A 15 -7.64 0.95 7.43
CA ALA A 15 -7.97 1.53 6.13
C ALA A 15 -9.20 2.47 6.18
N ILE A 16 -10.17 2.21 7.05
CA ILE A 16 -11.36 3.06 7.22
C ILE A 16 -11.03 4.50 7.66
N ASN A 17 -9.93 4.69 8.38
CA ASN A 17 -9.53 6.00 8.89
C ASN A 17 -9.11 6.95 7.77
N VAL A 18 -8.68 6.42 6.62
CA VAL A 18 -8.25 7.23 5.47
C VAL A 18 -9.36 8.17 4.99
N PHE A 19 -10.61 7.69 4.98
CA PHE A 19 -11.77 8.48 4.56
C PHE A 19 -12.07 9.60 5.55
N THR A 20 -11.87 9.34 6.84
CA THR A 20 -12.07 10.34 7.90
C THR A 20 -11.02 11.45 7.81
N VAL A 21 -9.75 11.08 7.61
CA VAL A 21 -8.65 12.04 7.46
C VAL A 21 -8.83 12.86 6.19
N ALA A 22 -9.09 12.23 5.04
CA ALA A 22 -9.27 12.92 3.78
C ALA A 22 -10.50 13.86 3.80
N GLY A 23 -11.62 13.39 4.37
CA GLY A 23 -12.81 14.20 4.56
C GLY A 23 -12.57 15.39 5.48
N GLY A 24 -11.86 15.19 6.59
CA GLY A 24 -11.51 16.26 7.52
C GLY A 24 -10.64 17.36 6.89
N ILE A 25 -9.61 16.97 6.12
CA ILE A 25 -8.73 17.91 5.41
C ILE A 25 -9.53 18.70 4.36
N ALA A 26 -10.40 18.02 3.61
CA ALA A 26 -11.25 18.66 2.62
C ALA A 26 -12.24 19.65 3.24
N LEU A 27 -12.89 19.27 4.35
CA LEU A 27 -13.82 20.14 5.09
C LEU A 27 -13.12 21.35 5.71
N ALA A 28 -11.85 21.21 6.10
CA ALA A 28 -11.02 22.30 6.58
C ALA A 28 -10.58 23.27 5.46
N GLY A 29 -10.92 22.98 4.19
CA GLY A 29 -10.54 23.79 3.04
C GLY A 29 -9.03 23.71 2.71
N GLN A 30 -8.33 22.69 3.22
CA GLN A 30 -6.92 22.50 2.93
C GLN A 30 -6.72 21.82 1.56
N PRO A 31 -5.66 22.21 0.82
CA PRO A 31 -5.41 21.65 -0.50
C PRO A 31 -5.04 20.16 -0.40
N LEU A 32 -5.76 19.32 -1.13
CA LEU A 32 -5.45 17.90 -1.29
C LEU A 32 -4.41 17.64 -2.38
N SER A 33 -4.02 18.67 -3.15
CA SER A 33 -3.13 18.54 -4.31
C SER A 33 -1.76 17.91 -3.98
N ASN A 34 -1.29 18.06 -2.75
CA ASN A 34 0.01 17.53 -2.30
C ASN A 34 -0.15 16.38 -1.30
N ALA A 35 -1.38 15.92 -1.06
CA ALA A 35 -1.67 14.81 -0.18
C ALA A 35 -1.99 13.56 -1.02
N LEU A 36 -1.29 12.47 -0.73
CA LEU A 36 -1.59 11.15 -1.29
C LEU A 36 -2.11 10.25 -0.18
N PHE A 37 -3.29 9.68 -0.38
CA PHE A 37 -3.86 8.67 0.50
C PHE A 37 -3.64 7.30 -0.14
N VAL A 38 -2.92 6.41 0.54
CA VAL A 38 -2.55 5.09 0.00
C VAL A 38 -3.29 3.97 0.72
N LEU A 39 -3.91 3.07 -0.03
CA LEU A 39 -4.55 1.86 0.46
C LEU A 39 -3.76 0.62 0.04
N ASP A 40 -3.85 -0.43 0.85
CA ASP A 40 -3.11 -1.69 0.63
C ASP A 40 -3.66 -2.52 -0.56
N GLY A 41 -4.87 -2.21 -1.02
CA GLY A 41 -5.47 -2.77 -2.25
C GLY A 41 -6.33 -4.02 -2.04
N ASP A 42 -6.51 -4.45 -0.79
CA ASP A 42 -7.33 -5.60 -0.37
C ASP A 42 -8.77 -5.19 -0.01
N VAL A 43 -8.95 -3.99 0.54
CA VAL A 43 -10.24 -3.40 0.93
C VAL A 43 -10.51 -2.08 0.20
N PHE A 44 -11.80 -1.79 -0.04
CA PHE A 44 -12.26 -0.57 -0.74
C PHE A 44 -11.59 -0.38 -2.10
N ILE A 45 -11.70 -1.41 -2.93
CA ILE A 45 -11.00 -1.51 -4.21
C ILE A 45 -11.71 -0.66 -5.26
N THR A 46 -13.04 -0.75 -5.33
CA THR A 46 -13.79 -0.06 -6.39
C THR A 46 -14.04 1.40 -6.02
N ASN A 47 -14.23 2.23 -7.04
CA ASN A 47 -14.55 3.64 -6.82
C ASN A 47 -15.89 3.81 -6.10
N GLU A 48 -16.87 2.94 -6.38
CA GLU A 48 -18.16 2.94 -5.71
C GLU A 48 -18.02 2.61 -4.22
N GLU A 49 -17.18 1.63 -3.86
CA GLU A 49 -16.90 1.31 -2.46
C GLU A 49 -16.29 2.51 -1.73
N LYS A 50 -15.32 3.20 -2.35
CA LYS A 50 -14.68 4.40 -1.79
C LYS A 50 -15.68 5.57 -1.68
N GLU A 51 -16.51 5.77 -2.70
CA GLU A 51 -17.52 6.82 -2.75
C GLU A 51 -18.57 6.64 -1.64
N ILE A 52 -19.02 5.40 -1.41
CA ILE A 52 -19.94 5.08 -0.31
C ILE A 52 -19.30 5.43 1.05
N LYS A 53 -18.00 5.15 1.22
CA LYS A 53 -17.29 5.42 2.47
C LYS A 53 -17.07 6.90 2.70
N ILE A 54 -16.69 7.65 1.65
CA ILE A 54 -16.48 9.10 1.80
C ILE A 54 -17.81 9.84 2.03
N LYS A 55 -18.91 9.43 1.39
CA LYS A 55 -20.26 9.99 1.63
C LYS A 55 -20.74 9.76 3.06
N LYS A 56 -20.29 8.70 3.74
CA LYS A 56 -20.59 8.49 5.16
C LYS A 56 -19.84 9.45 6.09
N VAL A 57 -18.66 9.89 5.69
CA VAL A 57 -17.85 10.86 6.45
C VAL A 57 -18.33 12.28 6.15
N LEU A 58 -18.51 12.60 4.88
CA LEU A 58 -19.02 13.87 4.40
C LEU A 58 -20.55 13.87 4.46
N THR A 59 -21.10 14.02 5.66
CA THR A 59 -22.55 14.08 5.87
C THR A 59 -23.11 15.43 5.44
N GLY A 60 -24.20 15.41 4.67
CA GLY A 60 -24.93 16.61 4.26
C GLY A 60 -25.18 16.65 2.75
N ASP A 61 -26.33 17.20 2.36
CA ASP A 61 -26.75 17.29 0.96
C ASP A 61 -26.33 18.60 0.27
N ASP A 62 -25.57 19.45 0.96
CA ASP A 62 -25.07 20.72 0.43
C ASP A 62 -24.21 20.46 -0.82
N PRO A 63 -24.50 21.11 -1.96
CA PRO A 63 -23.68 21.03 -3.17
C PRO A 63 -22.18 21.25 -2.92
N LYS A 64 -21.81 22.09 -1.95
CA LYS A 64 -20.41 22.32 -1.58
C LYS A 64 -19.73 21.05 -1.06
N VAL A 65 -20.43 20.24 -0.29
CA VAL A 65 -19.91 18.98 0.26
C VAL A 65 -19.77 17.93 -0.84
N LYS A 66 -20.73 17.88 -1.77
CA LYS A 66 -20.68 17.00 -2.94
C LYS A 66 -19.47 17.31 -3.84
N ASN A 67 -19.13 18.58 -4.01
CA ASN A 67 -17.97 19.00 -4.80
C ASN A 67 -16.61 18.62 -4.16
N LEU A 68 -16.58 18.21 -2.89
CA LEU A 68 -15.36 17.74 -2.23
C LEU A 68 -15.06 16.26 -2.48
N ILE A 69 -16.03 15.48 -2.98
CA ILE A 69 -15.89 14.03 -3.16
C ILE A 69 -14.85 13.72 -4.25
N ASP A 70 -14.97 14.34 -5.43
CA ASP A 70 -14.09 14.03 -6.57
C ASP A 70 -12.61 14.35 -6.29
N PRO A 71 -12.25 15.51 -5.69
CA PRO A 71 -10.86 15.78 -5.30
C PRO A 71 -10.30 14.76 -4.30
N ILE A 72 -11.12 14.29 -3.37
CA ILE A 72 -10.71 13.26 -2.39
C ILE A 72 -10.45 11.94 -3.09
N LEU A 73 -11.37 11.48 -3.93
CA LEU A 73 -11.22 10.22 -4.66
C LEU A 73 -10.01 10.26 -5.61
N THR A 74 -9.75 11.40 -6.26
CA THR A 74 -8.58 11.60 -7.13
C THR A 74 -7.26 11.51 -6.36
N SER A 75 -7.28 11.89 -5.08
CA SER A 75 -6.10 11.86 -4.19
C SER A 75 -5.93 10.51 -3.49
N MET A 76 -6.83 9.54 -3.72
CA MET A 76 -6.78 8.20 -3.17
C MET A 76 -6.24 7.20 -4.19
N VAL A 77 -5.08 6.62 -3.89
CA VAL A 77 -4.44 5.58 -4.68
C VAL A 77 -4.38 4.30 -3.86
N GLN A 78 -4.33 3.16 -4.52
CA GLN A 78 -4.14 1.86 -3.87
C GLN A 78 -3.04 1.07 -4.58
N PHE A 79 -2.39 0.17 -3.85
CA PHE A 79 -1.54 -0.82 -4.48
C PHE A 79 -2.35 -1.77 -5.37
N ASN A 80 -1.73 -2.23 -6.44
CA ASN A 80 -2.36 -3.10 -7.41
C ASN A 80 -2.10 -4.57 -7.04
N LEU A 81 -2.95 -5.12 -6.17
CA LEU A 81 -2.93 -6.54 -5.89
C LEU A 81 -3.52 -7.33 -7.07
N PRO A 82 -2.87 -8.43 -7.52
CA PRO A 82 -3.44 -9.27 -8.55
C PRO A 82 -4.78 -9.83 -8.06
N GLN A 83 -5.86 -9.39 -8.70
CA GLN A 83 -7.18 -9.92 -8.40
C GLN A 83 -7.27 -11.32 -8.97
N ASN A 84 -7.55 -12.29 -8.10
CA ASN A 84 -7.78 -13.64 -8.54
C ASN A 84 -9.08 -13.70 -9.36
N ILE A 85 -9.17 -14.67 -10.28
CA ILE A 85 -10.32 -14.87 -11.18
C ILE A 85 -11.63 -15.13 -10.39
N SER A 86 -11.53 -15.41 -9.09
CA SER A 86 -12.65 -15.59 -8.16
C SER A 86 -12.76 -14.42 -7.17
N PRO A 87 -13.88 -13.67 -7.15
CA PRO A 87 -14.09 -12.51 -6.28
C PRO A 87 -14.10 -12.85 -4.77
N GLU A 88 -14.19 -14.13 -4.41
CA GLU A 88 -14.24 -14.61 -3.02
C GLU A 88 -12.87 -14.93 -2.37
N LYS A 89 -11.75 -14.84 -3.10
CA LYS A 89 -10.41 -15.03 -2.53
C LYS A 89 -9.49 -13.85 -2.87
N LYS A 90 -9.66 -12.77 -2.11
CA LYS A 90 -8.71 -11.66 -2.11
C LYS A 90 -7.40 -12.13 -1.48
N ILE A 91 -6.28 -11.88 -2.16
CA ILE A 91 -4.94 -12.19 -1.65
C ILE A 91 -4.54 -11.01 -0.74
N PRO A 92 -4.23 -11.24 0.54
CA PRO A 92 -3.69 -10.20 1.41
C PRO A 92 -2.33 -9.71 0.90
N PRO A 93 -1.97 -8.45 1.14
CA PRO A 93 -0.72 -7.88 0.66
C PRO A 93 0.51 -8.65 1.18
N GLU A 94 0.48 -9.15 2.42
CA GLU A 94 1.57 -9.94 3.00
C GLU A 94 1.82 -11.24 2.22
N ASN A 95 0.76 -11.92 1.79
CA ASN A 95 0.87 -13.13 0.97
C ASN A 95 1.51 -12.80 -0.38
N PHE A 96 1.06 -11.72 -1.03
CA PHE A 96 1.64 -11.29 -2.30
C PHE A 96 3.14 -10.98 -2.18
N ILE A 97 3.55 -10.30 -1.10
CA ILE A 97 4.96 -9.97 -0.83
C ILE A 97 5.77 -11.26 -0.64
N PHE A 98 5.26 -12.23 0.14
CA PHE A 98 5.91 -13.52 0.32
C PHE A 98 6.04 -14.29 -1.00
N ASP A 99 5.01 -14.28 -1.83
CA ASP A 99 5.04 -14.95 -3.15
C ASP A 99 6.03 -14.27 -4.11
N CYS A 100 6.19 -12.94 -4.03
CA CYS A 100 7.23 -12.23 -4.79
C CYS A 100 8.63 -12.74 -4.42
N VAL A 101 8.90 -12.95 -3.14
CA VAL A 101 10.19 -13.42 -2.63
C VAL A 101 10.43 -14.89 -2.96
N ARG A 102 9.43 -15.76 -2.74
CA ARG A 102 9.54 -17.21 -3.00
C ARG A 102 9.90 -17.53 -4.45
N ASN A 103 9.37 -16.74 -5.38
CA ASN A 103 9.54 -16.93 -6.82
C ASN A 103 10.81 -16.29 -7.41
N LEU A 104 11.71 -15.75 -6.59
CA LEU A 104 12.99 -15.22 -7.09
C LEU A 104 13.88 -16.37 -7.59
N THR A 105 14.28 -16.33 -8.87
CA THR A 105 15.00 -17.41 -9.57
C THR A 105 16.52 -17.24 -9.60
N ASN A 106 17.04 -16.01 -9.48
CA ASN A 106 18.47 -15.71 -9.57
C ASN A 106 18.97 -15.16 -8.22
N GLN A 107 20.02 -15.74 -7.65
CA GLN A 107 20.51 -15.32 -6.33
C GLN A 107 22.04 -15.39 -6.29
N SER A 108 22.71 -14.24 -6.45
CA SER A 108 24.11 -14.07 -6.07
C SER A 108 24.26 -13.47 -4.66
N ASP A 109 23.15 -13.19 -3.97
CA ASP A 109 23.11 -12.54 -2.65
C ASP A 109 22.64 -13.52 -1.57
N LEU A 110 23.52 -13.80 -0.60
CA LEU A 110 23.27 -14.70 0.52
C LEU A 110 22.12 -14.23 1.43
N GLU A 111 21.94 -12.90 1.57
CA GLU A 111 20.90 -12.33 2.46
C GLU A 111 19.49 -12.57 1.89
N ASN A 112 19.35 -12.48 0.56
CA ASN A 112 18.08 -12.78 -0.10
C ASN A 112 17.78 -14.28 -0.10
N GLU A 113 18.81 -15.13 -0.16
CA GLU A 113 18.63 -16.59 -0.11
C GLU A 113 18.09 -17.05 1.25
N GLU A 114 18.60 -16.47 2.35
CA GLU A 114 18.11 -16.73 3.71
C GLU A 114 16.62 -16.41 3.85
N ILE A 115 16.21 -15.20 3.46
CA ILE A 115 14.81 -14.77 3.56
C ILE A 115 13.91 -15.61 2.65
N ARG A 116 14.38 -15.98 1.45
CA ARG A 116 13.61 -16.85 0.55
C ARG A 116 13.38 -18.24 1.15
N LYS A 117 14.37 -18.81 1.83
CA LYS A 117 14.22 -20.10 2.52
C LYS A 117 13.19 -20.00 3.64
N LEU A 118 13.37 -19.03 4.54
CA LEU A 118 12.45 -18.84 5.67
C LEU A 118 11.01 -18.55 5.22
N THR A 119 10.82 -17.68 4.22
CA THR A 119 9.49 -17.41 3.66
C THR A 119 8.85 -18.63 2.98
N SER A 120 9.65 -19.55 2.44
CA SER A 120 9.18 -20.83 1.88
C SER A 120 8.82 -21.83 2.97
N ASP A 121 9.56 -21.85 4.08
CA ASP A 121 9.29 -22.72 5.23
C ASP A 121 8.03 -22.30 5.99
N ILE A 122 7.70 -21.01 6.01
CA ILE A 122 6.47 -20.48 6.56
C ILE A 122 5.31 -20.74 5.57
N VAL A 123 4.83 -21.99 5.52
CA VAL A 123 3.75 -22.42 4.61
C VAL A 123 2.36 -22.10 5.17
N ASN A 124 2.17 -22.14 6.50
CA ASN A 124 0.87 -21.90 7.13
C ASN A 124 1.00 -21.17 8.47
N ALA A 125 0.73 -19.87 8.46
CA ALA A 125 0.70 -19.02 9.65
C ALA A 125 -0.69 -18.89 10.29
N GLY A 126 -1.71 -19.58 9.74
CA GLY A 126 -3.12 -19.45 10.11
C GLY A 126 -3.70 -18.12 9.63
N ASP A 127 -3.20 -17.02 10.19
CA ASP A 127 -3.49 -15.64 9.79
C ASP A 127 -2.36 -15.10 8.91
N HIS A 128 -2.69 -14.37 7.85
CA HIS A 128 -1.72 -13.73 6.96
C HIS A 128 -0.89 -12.68 7.71
N HIS A 129 -1.46 -11.99 8.69
CA HIS A 129 -0.71 -11.07 9.55
C HIS A 129 0.35 -11.77 10.41
N ASN A 130 0.22 -13.09 10.63
CA ASN A 130 1.23 -13.87 11.35
C ASN A 130 2.41 -14.29 10.48
N LEU A 131 2.34 -14.13 9.14
CA LEU A 131 3.46 -14.45 8.25
C LEU A 131 4.69 -13.63 8.60
N VAL A 132 4.52 -12.30 8.70
CA VAL A 132 5.60 -11.37 9.06
C VAL A 132 6.09 -11.65 10.47
N LYS A 133 5.19 -11.87 11.45
CA LYS A 133 5.58 -12.17 12.84
C LYS A 133 6.45 -13.42 12.94
N ARG A 134 6.07 -14.50 12.24
CA ARG A 134 6.86 -15.74 12.21
C ARG A 134 8.22 -15.53 11.56
N LEU A 135 8.29 -14.73 10.50
CA LEU A 135 9.56 -14.39 9.88
C LEU A 135 10.47 -13.60 10.84
N VAL A 136 9.90 -12.67 11.61
CA VAL A 136 10.60 -11.93 12.66
C VAL A 136 11.13 -12.86 13.74
N GLU A 137 10.28 -13.77 14.23
CA GLU A 137 10.65 -14.76 15.25
C GLU A 137 11.77 -15.69 14.76
N GLN A 138 11.72 -16.14 13.50
CA GLN A 138 12.72 -17.05 12.94
C GLN A 138 14.07 -16.36 12.66
N LEU A 139 14.06 -15.10 12.23
CA LEU A 139 15.29 -14.33 12.01
C LEU A 139 15.93 -13.84 13.32
N GLY A 140 15.14 -13.69 14.39
CA GLY A 140 15.63 -13.15 15.66
C GLY A 140 16.11 -11.69 15.58
N LEU A 141 15.63 -10.95 14.57
CA LEU A 141 15.96 -9.54 14.32
C LEU A 141 14.78 -8.63 14.69
N SER A 142 15.01 -7.31 14.73
CA SER A 142 13.91 -6.36 14.90
C SER A 142 12.95 -6.38 13.70
N GLU A 143 11.66 -6.15 13.96
CA GLU A 143 10.62 -6.12 12.93
C GLU A 143 10.96 -5.16 11.78
N GLU A 144 11.51 -3.99 12.09
CA GLU A 144 11.93 -3.01 11.09
C GLU A 144 13.00 -3.54 10.14
N ILE A 145 14.01 -4.24 10.66
CA ILE A 145 15.08 -4.83 9.84
C ILE A 145 14.50 -5.90 8.94
N VAL A 146 13.66 -6.78 9.49
CA VAL A 146 13.03 -7.88 8.75
C VAL A 146 12.13 -7.35 7.64
N LEU A 147 11.28 -6.37 7.92
CA LEU A 147 10.43 -5.73 6.93
C LEU A 147 11.25 -5.07 5.82
N ASN A 148 12.31 -4.32 6.16
CA ASN A 148 13.18 -3.71 5.16
C ASN A 148 13.81 -4.76 4.24
N ARG A 149 14.35 -5.84 4.80
CA ARG A 149 14.95 -6.91 4.01
C ARG A 149 13.91 -7.64 3.14
N LEU A 150 12.73 -7.92 3.69
CA LEU A 150 11.62 -8.56 2.99
C LEU A 150 11.17 -7.72 1.78
N ILE A 151 10.94 -6.42 1.99
CA ILE A 151 10.53 -5.49 0.93
C ILE A 151 11.64 -5.34 -0.12
N ARG A 152 12.91 -5.28 0.30
CA ARG A 152 14.05 -5.23 -0.62
C ARG A 152 14.12 -6.48 -1.49
N ALA A 153 13.95 -7.66 -0.93
CA ALA A 153 13.89 -8.91 -1.69
C ALA A 153 12.68 -8.93 -2.63
N ALA A 154 11.49 -8.62 -2.12
CA ALA A 154 10.25 -8.59 -2.92
C ALA A 154 10.35 -7.61 -4.10
N SER A 155 11.04 -6.48 -3.92
CA SER A 155 11.24 -5.47 -4.96
C SER A 155 12.06 -5.94 -6.17
N GLN A 156 12.76 -7.07 -6.05
CA GLN A 156 13.49 -7.70 -7.16
C GLN A 156 12.60 -8.57 -8.04
N SER A 157 11.37 -8.86 -7.60
CA SER A 157 10.39 -9.62 -8.38
C SER A 157 9.82 -8.76 -9.51
N SER A 158 9.59 -9.37 -10.68
CA SER A 158 8.91 -8.71 -11.81
C SER A 158 7.51 -8.21 -11.45
N ASN A 159 6.83 -8.89 -10.52
CA ASN A 159 5.46 -8.55 -10.11
C ASN A 159 5.40 -7.29 -9.24
N TRP A 160 6.52 -6.91 -8.62
CA TRP A 160 6.60 -5.73 -7.74
C TRP A 160 6.31 -4.42 -8.49
N LEU A 161 6.76 -4.34 -9.74
CA LEU A 161 6.57 -3.14 -10.55
C LEU A 161 5.09 -2.85 -10.73
N ASN A 162 4.31 -3.85 -11.14
CA ASN A 162 2.86 -3.69 -11.34
C ASN A 162 2.13 -3.39 -10.04
N PHE A 163 2.54 -4.01 -8.93
CA PHE A 163 1.96 -3.80 -7.61
C PHE A 163 2.12 -2.36 -7.12
N SER A 164 3.32 -1.81 -7.27
CA SER A 164 3.67 -0.46 -6.81
C SER A 164 3.36 0.66 -7.82
N ASP A 165 3.00 0.31 -9.06
CA ASP A 165 2.85 1.26 -10.16
C ASP A 165 1.90 2.43 -9.84
N PRO A 166 0.70 2.24 -9.27
CA PRO A 166 -0.22 3.36 -9.04
C PRO A 166 0.38 4.44 -8.14
N VAL A 167 1.05 4.03 -7.06
CA VAL A 167 1.72 4.94 -6.12
C VAL A 167 2.95 5.57 -6.78
N ARG A 168 3.73 4.78 -7.51
CA ARG A 168 4.93 5.25 -8.21
C ARG A 168 4.60 6.29 -9.26
N SER A 169 3.60 6.03 -10.09
CA SER A 169 3.12 6.91 -11.15
C SER A 169 2.62 8.24 -10.59
N TRP A 170 1.90 8.23 -9.46
CA TRP A 170 1.48 9.47 -8.79
C TRP A 170 2.68 10.27 -8.28
N LEU A 171 3.63 9.60 -7.62
CA LEU A 171 4.83 10.25 -7.06
C LEU A 171 5.73 10.85 -8.15
N GLU A 172 5.91 10.16 -9.28
CA GLU A 172 6.68 10.67 -10.42
C GLU A 172 5.98 11.84 -11.13
N ALA A 173 4.65 11.80 -11.25
CA ALA A 173 3.87 12.94 -11.75
C ALA A 173 4.06 14.17 -10.85
N LYS A 174 3.99 13.99 -9.53
CA LYS A 174 4.19 15.07 -8.56
C LYS A 174 5.62 15.57 -8.49
N LYS A 175 6.60 14.67 -8.61
CA LYS A 175 8.01 15.02 -8.76
C LYS A 175 8.20 16.00 -9.93
N THR A 176 7.60 15.67 -11.07
CA THR A 176 7.69 16.47 -12.30
C THR A 176 6.99 17.82 -12.14
N GLU A 177 5.77 17.83 -11.57
CA GLU A 177 4.98 19.04 -11.31
C GLU A 177 5.71 20.02 -10.37
N LEU A 178 6.38 19.50 -9.35
CA LEU A 178 7.06 20.30 -8.32
C LEU A 178 8.55 20.52 -8.59
N HIS A 179 9.07 20.03 -9.71
CA HIS A 179 10.49 20.12 -10.08
C HIS A 179 11.46 19.60 -9.01
N LEU A 180 11.10 18.49 -8.36
CA LEU A 180 11.92 17.87 -7.29
C LEU A 180 13.07 17.04 -7.91
N GLY A 181 14.25 17.09 -7.29
CA GLY A 181 15.50 16.46 -7.76
C GLY A 181 15.66 15.00 -7.33
#